data_AF-R9BSW7-F1
#
_entry.id   AF-R9BSW7-F1
#
_cell.length_a   1.000
_cell.length_b   1.000
_cell.length_c   1.000
_cell.angle_alpha   90.00
_cell.angle_beta   90.00
_cell.angle_gamma   90.00
#
_symmetry.space_group_name_H-M   'P 1'
#
loop_
_entity.id
_entity.type
_entity.pdbx_description
1 polymer ?
#
loop_
_entity_poly.entity_id
_entity_poly.type
_entity_poly.pdbx_seq_one_letter_code
_entity_poly.pdbx_strand_id
1 'polypeptide(L)'
;KIEIWKAISIIEKINLSGIDVSSGVEEINSMGGKYKSFKKIRNLIGEVKNMSKGRFNDFGGQYVPETLMNALNELEGAYEKFINDKEFLDEYKYYLKDYVGRPSSLYYAENMTKDLGGAKIYLKREDLNH
;
A
#
# COMPACT_ATOMS: atom_id res chain seq x y z
N LYS A 1 -1.08 -15.05 28.50
CA LYS A 1 0.30 -14.48 28.43
C LYS A 1 1.24 -15.25 27.49
N ILE A 2 0.74 -16.13 26.60
CA ILE A 2 1.56 -17.06 25.78
C ILE A 2 1.57 -16.71 24.27
N GLU A 3 0.81 -15.72 23.79
CA GLU A 3 0.62 -15.54 22.34
C GLU A 3 1.51 -14.50 21.66
N ILE A 4 2.11 -13.56 22.41
CA ILE A 4 2.92 -12.48 21.80
C ILE A 4 4.25 -13.02 21.25
N TRP A 5 4.89 -13.94 21.97
CA TRP A 5 6.16 -14.54 21.53
C TRP A 5 6.01 -15.43 20.30
N LYS A 6 4.85 -16.09 20.14
CA LYS A 6 4.53 -16.86 18.92
C LYS A 6 4.40 -15.94 17.71
N ALA A 7 3.69 -14.83 17.84
CA ALA A 7 3.55 -13.85 16.76
C ALA A 7 4.91 -13.25 16.34
N ILE A 8 5.77 -12.89 17.30
CA ILE A 8 7.12 -12.36 17.02
C ILE A 8 7.97 -13.39 16.29
N SER A 9 7.98 -14.65 16.74
CA SER A 9 8.77 -15.71 16.08
C SER A 9 8.29 -16.04 14.67
N ILE A 10 7.00 -15.84 14.38
CA ILE A 10 6.42 -16.01 13.05
C ILE A 10 6.85 -14.85 12.14
N ILE A 11 6.80 -13.62 12.63
CA ILE A 11 7.22 -12.41 11.88
C ILE A 11 8.71 -12.49 11.51
N GLU A 12 9.56 -12.93 12.43
CA GLU A 12 11.00 -13.11 12.19
C GLU A 12 11.28 -14.24 11.20
N LYS A 13 10.48 -15.31 11.21
CA LYS A 13 10.62 -16.43 10.26
C LYS A 13 10.14 -16.11 8.85
N ILE A 14 9.15 -15.23 8.70
CA ILE A 14 8.54 -14.95 7.39
C ILE A 14 9.37 -13.97 6.56
N ASN A 15 10.33 -13.24 7.16
CA ASN A 15 11.20 -12.30 6.46
C ASN A 15 10.39 -11.36 5.54
N LEU A 16 9.37 -10.71 6.12
CA LEU A 16 8.38 -9.91 5.39
C LEU A 16 9.07 -8.79 4.61
N SER A 17 8.95 -8.85 3.28
CA SER A 17 9.53 -7.88 2.33
C SER A 17 8.68 -6.60 2.16
N GLY A 18 7.54 -6.48 2.84
CA GLY A 18 6.68 -5.30 2.78
C GLY A 18 5.68 -5.24 3.94
N ILE A 19 5.43 -4.02 4.43
CA ILE A 19 4.43 -3.69 5.44
C ILE A 19 3.40 -2.76 4.77
N ASP A 20 2.12 -3.07 4.88
CA ASP A 20 1.04 -2.16 4.46
C ASP A 20 1.04 -0.90 5.34
N VAL A 21 1.52 0.21 4.79
CA VAL A 21 1.64 1.51 5.46
C VAL A 21 0.33 2.31 5.50
N SER A 22 -0.73 1.85 4.83
CA SER A 22 -2.07 2.48 4.90
C SER A 22 -2.83 2.11 6.17
N SER A 23 -2.42 1.00 6.80
CA SER A 23 -2.96 0.50 8.05
C SER A 23 -2.09 0.99 9.21
N GLY A 24 -2.51 2.08 9.89
CA GLY A 24 -1.88 2.54 11.13
C GLY A 24 -1.61 1.42 12.15
N VAL A 25 -0.54 1.54 12.94
CA VAL A 25 -0.09 0.49 13.88
C VAL A 25 -0.91 0.59 15.17
N GLU A 26 -1.48 -0.53 15.65
CA GLU A 26 -2.08 -0.57 16.98
C GLU A 26 -0.99 -0.50 18.06
N GLU A 27 -1.01 0.56 18.87
CA GLU A 27 -0.16 0.74 20.04
C GLU A 27 -1.00 0.68 21.33
N ILE A 28 -0.36 0.30 22.43
CA ILE A 28 -0.98 0.24 23.76
C ILE A 28 -0.42 1.41 24.59
N ASN A 29 -1.29 2.25 25.13
CA ASN A 29 -0.88 3.32 26.04
C ASN A 29 -0.48 2.76 27.41
N SER A 30 0.15 3.59 28.25
CA SER A 30 0.61 3.21 29.60
C SER A 30 -0.50 2.71 30.53
N MET A 31 -1.77 2.93 30.18
CA MET A 31 -2.97 2.51 30.91
C MET A 31 -3.65 1.28 30.29
N GLY A 32 -3.05 0.65 29.26
CA GLY A 32 -3.59 -0.54 28.60
C GLY A 32 -4.60 -0.29 27.47
N GLY A 33 -4.90 0.97 27.15
CA GLY A 33 -5.79 1.36 26.06
C GLY A 33 -5.11 1.25 24.69
N LYS A 34 -5.75 0.55 23.75
CA LYS A 34 -5.28 0.44 22.36
C LYS A 34 -5.63 1.70 21.57
N TYR A 35 -4.68 2.23 20.81
CA TYR A 35 -4.90 3.33 19.87
C TYR A 35 -4.13 3.11 18.58
N LYS A 36 -4.59 3.72 17.48
CA LYS A 36 -3.94 3.64 16.17
C LYS A 36 -2.89 4.75 16.06
N SER A 37 -1.61 4.38 16.09
CA SER A 37 -0.47 5.30 15.99
C SER A 37 0.04 5.39 14.56
N PHE A 38 0.23 6.62 14.10
CA PHE A 38 0.85 6.91 12.80
C PHE A 38 2.31 7.39 12.95
N LYS A 39 2.78 7.61 14.17
CA LYS A 39 4.13 8.17 14.44
C LYS A 39 5.23 7.23 13.96
N LYS A 40 5.07 5.93 14.20
CA LYS A 40 6.03 4.89 13.78
C LYS A 40 6.10 4.75 12.25
N ILE A 41 4.93 4.78 11.58
CA ILE A 41 4.85 4.79 10.12
C ILE A 41 5.49 6.05 9.54
N ARG A 42 5.23 7.22 10.14
CA ARG A 42 5.81 8.49 9.69
C ARG A 42 7.34 8.52 9.80
N ASN A 43 7.90 7.93 10.86
CA ASN A 43 9.36 7.80 11.01
C ASN A 43 9.95 6.83 9.98
N LEU A 44 9.30 5.69 9.74
CA LEU A 44 9.71 4.73 8.69
C LEU A 44 9.68 5.39 7.29
N ILE A 45 8.64 6.18 6.99
CA ILE A 45 8.57 6.97 5.75
C ILE A 45 9.75 7.95 5.64
N GLY A 46 10.18 8.54 6.76
CA GLY A 46 11.35 9.41 6.82
C GLY A 46 12.65 8.70 6.45
N GLU A 47 12.83 7.45 6.91
CA GLU A 47 13.99 6.61 6.56
C GLU A 47 13.94 6.17 5.08
N VAL A 48 12.76 5.81 4.57
CA VAL A 48 12.53 5.47 3.15
C VAL A 48 12.82 6.67 2.22
N LYS A 49 12.64 7.90 2.70
CA LYS A 49 12.88 9.11 1.91
C LYS A 49 14.35 9.36 1.57
N ASN A 50 15.29 8.68 2.24
CA ASN A 50 16.73 8.75 1.96
C ASN A 50 17.22 7.73 0.92
N MET A 51 16.30 7.05 0.22
CA MET A 51 16.64 6.06 -0.79
C MET A 51 16.92 6.71 -2.14
N SER A 52 17.81 6.11 -2.93
CA SER A 52 18.10 6.61 -4.28
C SER A 52 16.86 6.51 -5.18
N LYS A 53 16.68 7.50 -6.06
CA LYS A 53 15.46 7.66 -6.88
C LYS A 53 15.13 6.36 -7.61
N GLY A 54 13.88 5.91 -7.49
CA GLY A 54 13.39 4.68 -8.13
C GLY A 54 13.83 3.36 -7.48
N ARG A 55 14.62 3.37 -6.39
CA ARG A 55 15.00 2.14 -5.67
C ARG A 55 14.23 1.96 -4.37
N PHE A 56 13.87 0.70 -4.11
CA PHE A 56 13.34 0.19 -2.87
C PHE A 56 14.32 -0.86 -2.30
N ASN A 57 15.31 -0.39 -1.55
CA ASN A 57 16.49 -1.12 -1.05
C ASN A 57 17.26 -1.66 -2.25
N ASP A 58 17.47 -2.97 -2.28
CA ASP A 58 18.17 -3.64 -3.37
C ASP A 58 17.33 -3.71 -4.66
N PHE A 59 16.01 -3.47 -4.57
CA PHE A 59 15.06 -3.66 -5.67
C PHE A 59 14.71 -2.35 -6.39
N GLY A 60 14.20 -2.44 -7.62
CA GLY A 60 13.85 -1.27 -8.45
C GLY A 60 15.06 -0.69 -9.19
N GLY A 61 15.00 0.60 -9.51
CA GLY A 61 15.95 1.29 -10.39
C GLY A 61 15.56 1.20 -11.87
N GLN A 62 16.36 1.85 -12.72
CA GLN A 62 16.15 1.91 -14.17
C GLN A 62 17.28 1.16 -14.89
N TYR A 63 17.05 -0.11 -15.22
CA TYR A 63 17.99 -0.96 -15.97
C TYR A 63 17.56 -1.06 -17.42
N VAL A 64 17.58 0.07 -18.14
CA VAL A 64 17.17 0.17 -19.54
C VAL A 64 18.30 0.67 -20.42
N PRO A 65 18.26 0.47 -21.74
CA PRO A 65 19.19 1.09 -22.67
C PRO A 65 19.22 2.62 -22.54
N GLU A 66 20.39 3.22 -22.76
CA GLU A 66 20.59 4.67 -22.72
C GLU A 66 19.64 5.43 -23.65
N THR A 67 19.29 4.83 -24.80
CA THR A 67 18.35 5.38 -25.77
C THR A 67 16.94 5.61 -25.21
N LEU A 68 16.56 4.93 -24.12
CA LEU A 68 15.27 5.11 -23.44
C LEU A 68 15.34 6.08 -22.26
N MET A 69 16.53 6.49 -21.80
CA MET A 69 16.68 7.32 -20.61
C MET A 69 15.99 8.68 -20.76
N ASN A 70 16.07 9.29 -21.95
CA ASN A 70 15.42 10.59 -22.20
C ASN A 70 13.90 10.49 -22.06
N ALA A 71 13.28 9.45 -22.62
CA ALA A 71 11.84 9.24 -22.54
C ALA A 71 11.38 8.96 -21.10
N LEU A 72 12.17 8.22 -20.32
CA LEU A 72 11.87 7.97 -18.91
C LEU A 72 11.97 9.25 -18.06
N ASN A 73 12.98 10.08 -18.30
CA ASN A 73 13.13 11.35 -17.59
C ASN A 73 11.99 12.32 -17.92
N GLU A 74 11.55 12.38 -19.18
CA GLU A 74 10.40 13.18 -19.59
C GLU A 74 9.11 12.69 -18.92
N LEU A 75 8.86 11.37 -18.93
CA LEU A 75 7.71 10.77 -18.27
C LEU A 75 7.70 11.04 -16.76
N GLU A 76 8.85 10.91 -16.09
CA GLU A 76 8.97 11.17 -14.66
C GLU A 76 8.73 12.65 -14.34
N GLY A 77 9.29 13.57 -15.13
CA GLY A 77 9.04 15.00 -14.98
C GLY A 77 7.57 15.38 -15.19
N ALA A 78 6.91 14.78 -16.19
CA ALA A 78 5.47 14.95 -16.40
C ALA A 78 4.66 14.41 -15.22
N TYR A 79 5.00 13.21 -14.73
CA TYR A 79 4.35 12.62 -13.56
C TYR A 79 4.48 13.51 -12.32
N GLU A 80 5.70 13.97 -11.99
CA GLU A 80 5.95 14.84 -10.83
C GLU A 80 5.17 16.16 -10.92
N LYS A 81 4.99 16.69 -12.13
CA LYS A 81 4.17 17.88 -12.37
C LYS A 81 2.70 17.63 -12.11
N PHE A 82 2.13 16.54 -12.62
CA PHE A 82 0.68 16.31 -12.63
C PHE A 82 0.16 15.56 -11.40
N ILE A 83 1.00 14.83 -10.65
CA ILE A 83 0.55 14.04 -9.49
C ILE A 83 -0.07 14.89 -8.37
N ASN A 84 0.28 16.18 -8.31
CA ASN A 84 -0.30 17.15 -7.37
C ASN A 84 -1.18 18.20 -8.07
N ASP A 85 -1.38 18.10 -9.38
CA ASP A 85 -2.17 19.05 -10.15
C ASP A 85 -3.67 18.80 -9.95
N LYS A 86 -4.41 19.83 -9.54
CA LYS A 86 -5.81 19.68 -9.17
C LYS A 86 -6.70 19.35 -10.37
N GLU A 87 -6.46 20.00 -11.51
CA GLU A 87 -7.28 19.82 -12.71
C GLU A 87 -7.14 18.39 -13.24
N PHE A 88 -5.89 17.90 -13.33
CA PHE A 88 -5.59 16.51 -13.70
C PHE A 88 -6.24 15.51 -12.73
N LEU A 89 -6.12 15.73 -11.42
CA LEU A 89 -6.69 14.83 -10.42
C LEU A 89 -8.22 14.81 -10.43
N ASP A 90 -8.86 15.92 -10.74
CA ASP A 90 -10.33 16.00 -10.85
C ASP A 90 -10.82 15.26 -12.10
N GLU A 91 -10.14 15.43 -13.24
CA GLU A 91 -10.42 14.68 -14.46
C GLU A 91 -10.17 13.17 -14.28
N TYR A 92 -9.04 12.81 -13.67
CA TYR A 92 -8.73 11.41 -13.36
C TYR A 92 -9.82 10.78 -12.48
N LYS A 93 -10.26 11.46 -11.42
CA LYS A 93 -11.34 10.98 -10.54
C LYS A 93 -12.68 10.88 -11.27
N TYR A 94 -12.98 11.81 -12.17
CA TYR A 94 -14.16 11.75 -13.01
C TYR A 94 -14.18 10.44 -13.81
N TYR A 95 -13.10 10.12 -14.53
CA TYR A 95 -13.03 8.86 -15.29
C TYR A 95 -13.00 7.62 -14.41
N LEU A 96 -12.32 7.66 -13.26
CA LEU A 96 -12.37 6.54 -12.31
C LEU A 96 -13.80 6.23 -11.87
N LYS A 97 -14.63 7.25 -11.68
CA LYS A 97 -16.01 7.08 -11.24
C LYS A 97 -16.94 6.70 -12.40
N ASP A 98 -16.96 7.52 -13.45
CA ASP A 98 -18.02 7.47 -14.45
C ASP A 98 -17.69 6.53 -15.62
N TYR A 99 -16.41 6.22 -15.86
CA TYR A 99 -15.98 5.26 -16.88
C TYR A 99 -15.57 3.92 -16.27
N VAL A 100 -14.64 3.92 -15.31
CA VAL A 100 -14.12 2.67 -14.70
C VAL A 100 -15.12 2.05 -13.72
N GLY A 101 -15.98 2.84 -13.07
CA GLY A 101 -16.99 2.36 -12.13
C GLY A 101 -16.53 2.27 -10.67
N ARG A 102 -15.53 3.06 -10.27
CA ARG A 102 -15.05 3.12 -8.87
C ARG A 102 -15.98 3.97 -7.99
N PRO A 103 -16.07 3.69 -6.68
CA PRO A 103 -15.32 2.68 -5.94
C PRO A 103 -15.84 1.25 -6.18
N SER A 104 -14.91 0.32 -6.36
CA SER A 104 -15.22 -1.12 -6.41
C SER A 104 -15.80 -1.61 -5.08
N SER A 105 -16.80 -2.48 -5.15
CA SER A 105 -17.46 -3.05 -3.96
C SER A 105 -16.51 -3.95 -3.17
N LEU A 106 -16.63 -3.93 -1.84
CA LEU A 106 -15.96 -4.89 -0.96
C LEU A 106 -16.97 -5.98 -0.58
N TYR A 107 -16.85 -7.16 -1.18
CA TYR A 107 -17.83 -8.23 -1.05
C TYR A 107 -17.46 -9.19 0.08
N TYR A 108 -18.38 -9.46 1.00
CA TYR A 108 -18.20 -10.48 2.04
C TYR A 108 -18.49 -11.87 1.48
N ALA A 109 -17.47 -12.72 1.38
CA ALA A 109 -17.59 -14.06 0.84
C ALA A 109 -18.04 -15.04 1.94
N GLU A 110 -19.34 -15.07 2.23
CA GLU A 110 -19.90 -15.82 3.36
C GLU A 110 -19.62 -17.33 3.27
N ASN A 111 -19.88 -17.95 2.12
CA ASN A 111 -19.67 -19.40 1.95
C ASN A 111 -18.18 -19.76 2.12
N MET A 112 -17.29 -19.02 1.47
CA MET A 112 -15.85 -19.24 1.60
C MET A 112 -15.36 -19.02 3.05
N THR A 113 -15.93 -18.04 3.75
CA THR A 113 -15.63 -17.79 5.17
C THR A 113 -16.04 -18.99 6.03
N LYS A 114 -17.22 -19.58 5.75
CA LYS A 114 -17.70 -20.79 6.45
C LYS A 114 -16.83 -22.00 6.13
N ASP A 115 -16.50 -22.21 4.86
CA ASP A 115 -15.73 -23.37 4.40
C ASP A 115 -14.31 -23.39 4.97
N LEU A 116 -13.65 -22.22 5.09
CA LEU A 116 -12.32 -22.12 5.68
C LEU A 116 -12.33 -22.10 7.23
N GLY A 117 -13.48 -21.89 7.85
CA GLY A 117 -13.66 -21.97 9.32
C GLY A 117 -12.81 -20.98 10.14
N GLY A 118 -12.27 -19.94 9.50
CA GLY A 118 -11.27 -19.04 10.07
C GLY A 118 -11.69 -17.57 10.07
N ALA A 119 -10.82 -16.71 9.56
CA ALA A 119 -11.07 -15.27 9.45
C ALA A 119 -12.21 -14.96 8.45
N LYS A 120 -12.83 -13.79 8.60
CA LYS A 120 -13.79 -13.26 7.63
C LYS A 120 -13.10 -12.93 6.31
N ILE A 121 -13.64 -13.41 5.21
CA ILE A 121 -13.07 -13.20 3.87
C ILE A 121 -13.85 -12.10 3.16
N TYR A 122 -13.12 -11.07 2.74
CA TYR A 122 -13.65 -9.98 1.93
C TYR A 122 -12.89 -9.90 0.61
N LEU A 123 -13.62 -9.80 -0.50
CA LEU A 123 -13.08 -9.67 -1.84
C LEU A 123 -13.20 -8.22 -2.29
N LYS A 124 -12.08 -7.59 -2.61
CA LYS A 124 -12.07 -6.28 -3.25
C LYS A 124 -12.37 -6.48 -4.74
N ARG A 125 -13.57 -6.10 -5.17
CA ARG A 125 -14.12 -6.43 -6.50
C ARG A 125 -13.55 -5.57 -7.63
N GLU A 126 -12.24 -5.56 -7.79
CA GLU A 126 -11.58 -4.89 -8.93
C GLU A 126 -11.92 -5.55 -10.28
N ASP A 127 -12.43 -6.80 -10.26
CA ASP A 127 -12.95 -7.52 -11.41
C ASP A 127 -14.19 -6.87 -12.04
N LEU A 128 -14.85 -5.96 -11.32
CA LEU A 128 -16.05 -5.24 -11.80
C LEU A 128 -15.71 -3.92 -12.50
N ASN A 129 -14.44 -3.55 -12.59
CA ASN A 129 -14.03 -2.36 -13.33
C ASN A 129 -14.23 -2.61 -14.85
N HIS A 130 -14.66 -1.57 -15.58
CA HIS A 130 -14.80 -1.61 -17.05
C HIS A 130 -13.45 -1.83 -17.76
#